data_AF-A0A3C0B753-F1
#
_entry.id   AF-A0A3C0B753-F1
#
_cell.length_a   1.000
_cell.length_b   1.000
_cell.length_c   1.000
_cell.angle_alpha   90.00
_cell.angle_beta   90.00
_cell.angle_gamma   90.00
#
_symmetry.space_group_name_H-M   'P 1'
#
loop_
_entity.id
_entity.type
_entity.pdbx_description
1 polymer ?
#
loop_
_entity_poly.entity_id
_entity_poly.type
_entity_poly.pdbx_seq_one_letter_code
_entity_poly.pdbx_strand_id
1 'polypeptide(L)'
;LVHDPVLLKASLLHDLFEELPATEVDEVRYIDHDGNAVVDLVLEVTRRDTETKEDYLQRVLDYGSWNAKLLKCADRISNLTDLHRDSHKVSKISAYLDQTEKFIMPMAELVNKDMLTELRDLVSRRRMIIEKYNL
;
A
#
# COMPACT_ATOMS: atom_id res chain seq x y z
N LEU A 1 0.58 23.52 4.89
CA LEU A 1 0.18 22.15 5.30
C LEU A 1 -1.03 21.79 4.45
N VAL A 2 -0.88 20.83 3.53
CA VAL A 2 -2.04 20.29 2.81
C VAL A 2 -2.71 19.33 3.79
N HIS A 3 -3.79 19.79 4.41
CA HIS A 3 -4.64 18.93 5.22
C HIS A 3 -5.65 18.25 4.29
N ASP A 4 -5.38 16.99 3.94
CA ASP A 4 -6.36 16.14 3.27
C ASP A 4 -6.96 15.18 4.32
N PRO A 5 -8.09 15.56 4.96
CA PRO A 5 -8.71 14.72 5.99
C PRO A 5 -9.20 13.39 5.43
N VAL A 6 -9.60 13.33 4.16
CA VAL A 6 -10.04 12.10 3.50
C VAL A 6 -8.88 11.11 3.43
N LEU A 7 -7.72 11.56 2.95
CA LEU A 7 -6.53 10.70 2.85
C LEU A 7 -6.06 10.20 4.22
N LEU A 8 -6.08 11.05 5.25
CA LEU A 8 -5.69 10.65 6.61
C LEU A 8 -6.66 9.62 7.20
N LYS A 9 -7.97 9.81 7.03
CA LYS A 9 -8.98 8.84 7.46
C LYS A 9 -8.84 7.52 6.69
N ALA A 10 -8.69 7.59 5.38
CA ALA A 10 -8.47 6.40 4.54
C ALA A 10 -7.19 5.65 4.94
N SER A 11 -6.11 6.35 5.33
CA SER A 11 -4.90 5.68 5.82
C SER A 11 -5.11 4.86 7.09
N LEU A 12 -6.10 5.20 7.92
CA LEU A 12 -6.45 4.41 9.10
C LEU A 12 -7.34 3.20 8.75
N LEU A 13 -8.10 3.28 7.66
CA LEU A 13 -9.12 2.29 7.28
C LEU A 13 -8.73 1.42 6.07
N HIS A 14 -7.56 1.64 5.47
CA HIS A 14 -7.20 1.10 4.16
C HIS A 14 -7.24 -0.43 4.05
N ASP A 15 -7.04 -1.14 5.15
CA ASP A 15 -7.10 -2.60 5.22
C ASP A 15 -8.41 -3.11 5.88
N LEU A 16 -9.30 -2.22 6.35
CA LEU A 16 -10.50 -2.59 7.12
C LEU A 16 -11.38 -3.62 6.40
N PHE A 17 -11.66 -3.39 5.12
CA PHE A 17 -12.52 -4.29 4.34
C PHE A 17 -11.83 -5.59 3.94
N GLU A 18 -10.49 -5.64 3.92
CA GLU A 18 -9.74 -6.88 3.71
C GLU A 18 -9.67 -7.71 5.01
N GLU A 19 -9.46 -7.06 6.16
CA GLU A 19 -9.30 -7.73 7.46
C GLU A 19 -10.63 -8.11 8.12
N LEU A 20 -11.67 -7.30 7.91
CA LEU A 20 -13.01 -7.49 8.44
C LEU A 20 -14.06 -7.44 7.31
N PRO A 21 -14.17 -8.50 6.47
CA PRO A 21 -15.08 -8.52 5.32
C PRO A 21 -16.57 -8.38 5.68
N ALA A 22 -16.93 -8.61 6.95
CA ALA A 22 -18.30 -8.44 7.46
C ALA A 22 -18.63 -6.98 7.83
N THR A 23 -17.69 -6.05 7.66
CA THR A 23 -17.93 -4.63 7.92
C THR A 23 -18.94 -4.08 6.92
N GLU A 24 -20.01 -3.48 7.44
CA GLU A 24 -21.02 -2.82 6.62
C GLU A 24 -20.47 -1.50 6.09
N VAL A 25 -20.23 -1.45 4.76
CA VAL A 25 -19.63 -0.28 4.07
C VAL A 25 -20.42 1.00 4.34
N ASP A 26 -21.74 0.89 4.40
CA ASP A 26 -22.63 2.03 4.66
C ASP A 26 -22.42 2.63 6.05
N GLU A 27 -22.07 1.84 7.07
CA GLU A 27 -21.77 2.38 8.40
C GLU A 27 -20.59 3.35 8.36
N VAL A 28 -19.54 3.03 7.58
CA VAL A 28 -18.39 3.91 7.39
C VAL A 28 -18.78 5.18 6.64
N ARG A 29 -19.65 5.07 5.63
CA ARG A 29 -20.14 6.23 4.85
C ARG A 29 -20.92 7.23 5.72
N TYR A 30 -21.60 6.76 6.77
CA TYR A 30 -22.42 7.60 7.65
C TYR A 30 -21.68 8.18 8.87
N ILE A 31 -20.38 7.89 9.05
CA ILE A 31 -19.60 8.42 10.20
C ILE A 31 -19.57 9.95 10.19
N ASP A 32 -19.20 10.56 9.06
CA ASP A 32 -19.18 12.01 8.90
C ASP A 32 -19.27 12.45 7.42
N HIS A 33 -19.16 13.75 7.18
CA HIS A 33 -19.30 14.36 5.85
C HIS A 33 -18.27 13.89 4.82
N ASP A 34 -17.12 13.36 5.24
CA ASP A 34 -16.09 12.82 4.34
C ASP A 34 -16.30 11.31 4.05
N GLY A 35 -17.21 10.65 4.77
CA GLY A 35 -17.35 9.19 4.80
C GLY A 35 -17.44 8.54 3.41
N ASN A 36 -18.20 9.14 2.49
CA ASN A 36 -18.30 8.65 1.11
C ASN A 36 -16.94 8.67 0.38
N ALA A 37 -16.23 9.80 0.44
CA ALA A 37 -14.93 9.94 -0.23
C ALA A 37 -13.86 9.04 0.42
N VAL A 38 -13.94 8.83 1.73
CA VAL A 38 -13.08 7.89 2.46
C VAL A 38 -13.32 6.47 1.98
N VAL A 39 -14.59 6.03 1.93
CA VAL A 39 -14.94 4.69 1.48
C VAL A 39 -14.52 4.47 0.02
N ASP A 40 -14.79 5.43 -0.86
CA ASP A 40 -14.41 5.31 -2.26
C ASP A 40 -12.89 5.17 -2.42
N LEU A 41 -12.10 5.96 -1.67
CA LEU A 41 -10.64 5.86 -1.67
C LEU A 41 -10.14 4.53 -1.08
N VAL A 42 -10.74 4.05 0.02
CA VAL A 42 -10.38 2.75 0.62
C VAL A 42 -10.66 1.62 -0.37
N LEU A 43 -11.82 1.62 -1.04
CA LEU A 43 -12.18 0.60 -2.03
C LEU A 43 -11.30 0.63 -3.28
N GLU A 44 -10.76 1.79 -3.68
CA GLU A 44 -9.74 1.85 -4.74
C GLU A 44 -8.50 1.01 -4.38
N VAL A 45 -8.08 1.09 -3.12
CA VAL A 45 -6.91 0.38 -2.57
C VAL A 45 -7.25 -0.93 -1.86
N THR A 46 -8.49 -1.41 -1.91
CA THR A 46 -8.86 -2.75 -1.47
C THR A 46 -8.73 -3.73 -2.63
N ARG A 47 -8.09 -4.88 -2.40
CA ARG A 47 -8.03 -5.98 -3.36
C ARG A 47 -9.38 -6.68 -3.44
N ARG A 48 -9.83 -6.97 -4.67
CA ARG A 48 -11.06 -7.72 -4.93
C ARG A 48 -10.81 -9.23 -4.88
N ASP A 49 -11.83 -10.01 -4.54
CA ASP A 49 -11.71 -11.49 -4.51
C ASP A 49 -11.44 -12.11 -5.89
N THR A 50 -11.78 -11.40 -6.96
CA THR A 50 -11.65 -11.87 -8.34
C THR A 50 -10.27 -11.62 -8.97
N GLU A 51 -9.36 -10.92 -8.28
CA GLU A 51 -8.07 -10.50 -8.84
C GLU A 51 -6.88 -11.06 -8.03
N THR A 52 -5.77 -11.35 -8.71
CA THR A 52 -4.53 -11.71 -8.01
C THR A 52 -3.92 -10.47 -7.35
N LYS A 53 -2.93 -10.65 -6.45
CA LYS A 53 -2.25 -9.50 -5.84
C LYS A 53 -1.51 -8.65 -6.88
N GLU A 54 -0.95 -9.26 -7.92
CA GLU A 54 -0.29 -8.52 -9.00
C GLU A 54 -1.30 -7.76 -9.86
N ASP A 55 -2.42 -8.38 -10.23
CA ASP A 55 -3.48 -7.70 -11.00
C ASP A 55 -4.05 -6.50 -10.24
N TYR A 56 -4.26 -6.67 -8.94
CA TYR A 56 -4.66 -5.59 -8.04
C TYR A 56 -3.65 -4.42 -8.04
N LEU A 57 -2.37 -4.72 -7.84
CA LEU A 57 -1.33 -3.69 -7.81
C LEU A 57 -1.19 -2.98 -9.16
N GLN A 58 -1.30 -3.74 -10.25
CA GLN A 58 -1.32 -3.19 -11.61
C GLN A 58 -2.54 -2.29 -11.83
N ARG A 59 -3.74 -2.70 -11.39
CA ARG A 59 -4.96 -1.88 -11.47
C ARG A 59 -4.81 -0.56 -10.73
N VAL A 60 -4.25 -0.56 -9.53
CA VAL A 60 -4.00 0.67 -8.75
C VAL A 60 -2.97 1.56 -9.46
N LEU A 61 -1.93 0.97 -10.05
CA LEU A 61 -0.92 1.71 -10.80
C LEU A 61 -1.53 2.39 -12.03
N ASP A 62 -2.30 1.66 -12.82
CA ASP A 62 -2.83 2.15 -14.09
C ASP A 62 -4.00 3.12 -13.89
N TYR A 63 -4.92 2.77 -12.99
CA TYR A 63 -6.24 3.43 -12.88
C TYR A 63 -6.53 4.07 -11.52
N GLY A 64 -5.72 3.79 -10.49
CA GLY A 64 -5.93 4.38 -9.17
C GLY A 64 -5.79 5.90 -9.19
N SER A 65 -6.55 6.59 -8.36
CA SER A 65 -6.41 8.03 -8.16
C SER A 65 -5.01 8.39 -7.62
N TRP A 66 -4.69 9.68 -7.66
CA TRP A 66 -3.46 10.20 -7.04
C TRP A 66 -3.38 9.81 -5.56
N ASN A 67 -4.48 9.96 -4.82
CA ASN A 67 -4.55 9.62 -3.40
C ASN A 67 -4.43 8.10 -3.16
N ALA A 68 -4.99 7.25 -4.02
CA ALA A 68 -4.84 5.80 -3.92
C ALA A 68 -3.38 5.37 -4.09
N LYS A 69 -2.69 5.93 -5.09
CA LYS A 69 -1.25 5.70 -5.32
C LYS A 69 -0.40 6.19 -4.15
N LEU A 70 -0.68 7.40 -3.65
CA LEU A 70 0.02 7.98 -2.51
C LEU A 70 -0.17 7.15 -1.24
N LEU A 71 -1.40 6.72 -0.97
CA LEU A 71 -1.74 5.86 0.15
C LEU A 71 -1.02 4.51 0.06
N LYS A 72 -0.98 3.86 -1.12
CA LYS A 72 -0.25 2.60 -1.27
C LYS A 72 1.27 2.74 -1.19
N CYS A 73 1.83 3.89 -1.57
CA CYS A 73 3.24 4.17 -1.29
C CYS A 73 3.51 4.27 0.22
N ALA A 74 2.68 5.00 0.96
CA ALA A 74 2.80 5.16 2.41
C ALA A 74 2.67 3.81 3.16
N ASP A 75 1.63 3.03 2.82
CA ASP A 75 1.41 1.68 3.33
C ASP A 75 2.66 0.79 3.09
N ARG A 76 3.20 0.81 1.86
CA ARG A 76 4.38 0.01 1.53
C ARG A 76 5.62 0.41 2.33
N ILE A 77 5.84 1.70 2.56
CA ILE A 77 6.95 2.20 3.38
C ILE A 77 6.81 1.72 4.82
N SER A 78 5.60 1.81 5.40
CA SER A 78 5.32 1.30 6.75
C SER A 78 5.65 -0.18 6.84
N ASN A 79 5.09 -0.97 5.91
CA ASN A 79 5.31 -2.41 5.86
C ASN A 79 6.79 -2.81 5.67
N LEU A 80 7.57 -2.08 4.86
CA LEU A 80 9.00 -2.35 4.68
C LEU A 80 9.83 -1.96 5.90
N THR A 81 9.39 -0.97 6.67
CA THR A 81 9.99 -0.57 7.94
C THR A 81 9.74 -1.66 8.99
N ASP A 82 8.49 -2.11 9.09
CA ASP A 82 8.03 -3.12 10.05
C ASP A 82 8.33 -4.57 9.64
N LEU A 83 8.99 -4.79 8.50
CA LEU A 83 9.34 -6.12 8.02
C LEU A 83 10.41 -6.76 8.93
N HIS A 84 9.95 -7.46 9.96
CA HIS A 84 10.80 -8.22 10.88
C HIS A 84 11.19 -9.57 10.22
N ARG A 85 12.47 -9.92 10.32
CA ARG A 85 13.09 -11.03 9.57
C ARG A 85 12.69 -12.41 10.07
N ASP A 86 12.28 -12.51 11.34
CA ASP A 86 12.01 -13.79 11.99
C ASP A 86 10.65 -14.40 11.62
N SER A 87 9.79 -13.65 10.92
CA SER A 87 8.41 -14.06 10.63
C SER A 87 8.17 -14.58 9.20
N HIS A 88 9.13 -14.42 8.27
CA HIS A 88 8.88 -14.71 6.84
C HIS A 88 10.03 -15.46 6.15
N LYS A 89 9.66 -16.42 5.30
CA LYS A 89 10.61 -17.11 4.40
C LYS A 89 11.25 -16.09 3.44
N VAL A 90 12.53 -16.23 3.14
CA VAL A 90 13.28 -15.33 2.26
C VAL A 90 12.66 -15.20 0.87
N SER A 91 12.12 -16.29 0.31
CA SER A 91 11.41 -16.24 -0.97
C SER A 91 10.18 -15.31 -0.96
N LYS A 92 9.45 -15.24 0.16
CA LYS A 92 8.32 -14.31 0.32
C LYS A 92 8.81 -12.87 0.42
N ILE A 93 9.92 -12.63 1.12
CA ILE A 93 10.53 -11.31 1.22
C ILE A 93 11.00 -10.85 -0.16
N SER A 94 11.71 -11.69 -0.91
CA SER A 94 12.15 -11.35 -2.27
C SER A 94 10.98 -11.00 -3.17
N ALA A 95 9.94 -11.84 -3.22
CA ALA A 95 8.75 -11.55 -4.02
C ALA A 95 8.07 -10.23 -3.62
N TYR A 96 8.06 -9.91 -2.32
CA TYR A 96 7.53 -8.64 -1.82
C TYR A 96 8.37 -7.43 -2.26
N LEU A 97 9.69 -7.55 -2.29
CA LEU A 97 10.60 -6.53 -2.83
C LEU A 97 10.44 -6.38 -4.35
N ASP A 98 10.34 -7.49 -5.08
CA ASP A 98 10.11 -7.50 -6.52
C ASP A 98 8.79 -6.79 -6.87
N GLN A 99 7.72 -7.06 -6.13
CA GLN A 99 6.44 -6.36 -6.27
C GLN A 99 6.55 -4.86 -5.94
N THR A 100 7.37 -4.50 -4.94
CA THR A 100 7.58 -3.10 -4.57
C THR A 100 8.21 -2.33 -5.73
N GLU A 101 9.27 -2.88 -6.32
CA GLU A 101 9.96 -2.28 -7.46
C GLU A 101 9.06 -2.25 -8.71
N LYS A 102 8.34 -3.33 -8.98
CA LYS A 102 7.51 -3.48 -10.19
C LYS A 102 6.29 -2.56 -10.17
N PHE A 103 5.63 -2.39 -9.03
CA PHE A 103 4.33 -1.70 -8.97
C PHE A 103 4.35 -0.44 -8.12
N ILE A 104 4.97 -0.46 -6.93
CA ILE A 104 4.86 0.65 -5.97
C ILE A 104 5.83 1.79 -6.29
N MET A 105 7.06 1.51 -6.70
CA MET A 105 8.00 2.56 -7.10
C MET A 105 7.48 3.40 -8.29
N PRO A 106 6.89 2.80 -9.35
CA PRO A 106 6.21 3.57 -10.39
C PRO A 106 5.06 4.45 -9.86
N MET A 107 4.27 3.97 -8.88
CA MET A 107 3.27 4.81 -8.23
C MET A 107 3.92 6.02 -7.56
N ALA A 108 5.01 5.81 -6.82
CA ALA A 108 5.74 6.87 -6.13
C ALA A 108 6.37 7.87 -7.09
N GLU A 109 6.87 7.42 -8.25
CA GLU A 109 7.37 8.32 -9.30
C GLU A 109 6.28 9.27 -9.82
N LEU A 110 5.04 8.77 -9.92
CA LEU A 110 3.89 9.59 -10.32
C LEU A 110 3.51 10.58 -9.21
N VAL A 111 3.53 10.18 -7.94
CA VAL A 111 2.88 10.96 -6.86
C VAL A 111 3.79 11.69 -5.88
N ASN A 112 4.98 11.15 -5.58
CA ASN A 112 5.87 11.73 -4.58
C ASN A 112 7.32 11.20 -4.72
N LYS A 113 8.23 12.07 -5.18
CA LYS A 113 9.65 11.74 -5.38
C LYS A 113 10.42 11.42 -4.08
N ASP A 114 10.00 11.99 -2.96
CA ASP A 114 10.63 11.71 -1.66
C ASP A 114 10.27 10.29 -1.21
N MET A 115 9.01 9.88 -1.38
CA MET A 115 8.60 8.49 -1.14
C MET A 115 9.29 7.50 -2.07
N LEU A 116 9.52 7.87 -3.34
CA LEU A 116 10.30 7.03 -4.26
C LEU A 116 11.74 6.83 -3.76
N THR A 117 12.36 7.89 -3.23
CA THR A 117 13.71 7.82 -2.65
C THR A 117 13.72 6.88 -1.45
N GLU A 118 12.78 7.05 -0.51
CA GLU A 118 12.67 6.18 0.66
C GLU A 118 12.45 4.70 0.28
N LEU A 119 11.55 4.42 -0.68
CA LEU A 119 11.31 3.07 -1.17
C LEU A 119 12.57 2.43 -1.76
N ARG A 120 13.34 3.18 -2.56
CA ARG A 120 14.60 2.69 -3.14
C ARG A 120 15.61 2.36 -2.06
N ASP A 121 15.75 3.21 -1.05
CA ASP A 121 16.69 3.00 0.06
C ASP A 121 16.30 1.79 0.91
N LEU A 122 15.01 1.66 1.25
CA LEU A 122 14.49 0.53 2.00
C LEU A 122 14.67 -0.79 1.24
N VAL A 123 14.29 -0.85 -0.04
CA VAL A 123 14.45 -2.06 -0.86
C VAL A 123 15.91 -2.45 -1.01
N SER A 124 16.79 -1.48 -1.33
CA SER A 124 18.23 -1.71 -1.45
C SER A 124 18.81 -2.28 -0.16
N ARG A 125 18.45 -1.68 0.99
CA ARG A 125 18.89 -2.17 2.31
C ARG A 125 18.44 -3.60 2.56
N ARG A 126 17.20 -3.95 2.23
CA ARG A 126 16.65 -5.29 2.41
C ARG A 126 17.29 -6.32 1.49
N ARG A 127 17.57 -5.99 0.22
CA ARG A 127 18.30 -6.88 -0.71
C ARG A 127 19.71 -7.19 -0.20
N MET A 128 20.47 -6.17 0.22
CA MET A 128 21.82 -6.36 0.80
C MET A 128 21.80 -7.29 2.02
N ILE A 129 20.77 -7.20 2.86
CA ILE A 129 20.60 -8.10 3.99
C ILE A 129 20.42 -9.54 3.51
N ILE A 130 19.51 -9.80 2.57
CA ILE A 130 19.24 -11.15 2.07
C ILE A 130 20.52 -11.78 1.51
N GLU A 131 21.25 -11.04 0.66
CA GLU A 131 22.52 -11.48 0.07
C GLU A 131 23.58 -11.79 1.14
N LYS A 132 23.76 -10.90 2.13
CA LYS A 132 24.79 -11.05 3.17
C LYS A 132 24.62 -12.32 4.00
N TYR A 133 23.39 -12.78 4.19
CA TYR A 133 23.11 -13.97 5.00
C TYR A 133 23.01 -15.26 4.17
N ASN A 134 23.29 -15.22 2.84
CA ASN A 134 23.19 -16.37 1.92
C ASN A 134 21.93 -17.23 2.17
N LEU A 135 20.80 -16.54 2.39
CA LEU A 135 19.48 -17.16 2.53
C LEU A 135 18.78 -17.24 1.17
#